data_AF-A0A3N2KR95-F1
#
_entry.id   AF-A0A3N2KR95-F1
#
_cell.length_a   1.000
_cell.length_b   1.000
_cell.length_c   1.000
_cell.angle_alpha   90.00
_cell.angle_beta   90.00
_cell.angle_gamma   90.00
#
_symmetry.space_group_name_H-M   'P 1'
#
loop_
_entity.id
_entity.type
_entity.pdbx_description
1 polymer ?
#
loop_
_entity_poly.entity_id
_entity_poly.type
_entity_poly.pdbx_seq_one_letter_code
_entity_poly.pdbx_strand_id
1 'polypeptide(L)'
;MRHCIFLLALAPGFLGLVGCGSSRKDSAQSPLVEDSVEEVLTLVLPSIPSTISEPEDKAGFIAIHFWDNLDFSDEEKVSDVRFMEQNFVDYLSIFPAVMAADRQAAFDVLMSRSAVNPSARAMIVSFGEKYLNHQDSPMKNSEYYTDFRNSVRRQAR
;
A
#
# COMPACT_ATOMS: atom_id res chain seq x y z
N MET A 1 5.12 -11.11 -39.02
CA MET A 1 5.65 -10.07 -39.92
C MET A 1 5.18 -8.71 -39.44
N ARG A 2 6.10 -7.87 -38.97
CA ARG A 2 6.01 -6.40 -38.92
C ARG A 2 7.46 -5.91 -38.76
N HIS A 3 8.13 -5.82 -39.90
CA HIS A 3 9.36 -5.03 -40.04
C HIS A 3 8.96 -3.57 -40.25
N CYS A 4 9.64 -2.66 -39.54
CA CYS A 4 9.97 -1.30 -39.99
C CYS A 4 11.06 -0.80 -39.02
N ILE A 5 12.33 -1.05 -39.35
CA ILE A 5 13.25 -0.10 -40.01
C ILE A 5 13.86 0.88 -39.00
N PHE A 6 15.09 0.54 -38.60
CA PHE A 6 16.10 1.45 -38.07
C PHE A 6 16.69 2.28 -39.22
N LEU A 7 16.71 3.62 -39.08
CA LEU A 7 17.61 4.54 -39.78
C LEU A 7 17.95 5.65 -38.77
N LEU A 8 19.09 5.57 -38.07
CA LEU A 8 20.41 6.11 -38.45
C LEU A 8 20.40 7.59 -38.89
N ALA A 9 20.93 8.41 -37.97
CA ALA A 9 22.10 9.25 -38.16
C ALA A 9 21.93 10.78 -38.24
N LEU A 10 22.93 11.42 -37.60
CA LEU A 10 23.58 12.71 -37.91
C LEU A 10 22.99 13.99 -37.29
N ALA A 11 23.59 14.38 -36.16
CA ALA A 11 23.89 15.78 -35.83
C ALA A 11 24.86 16.37 -36.89
N PRO A 12 24.88 17.70 -37.13
CA PRO A 12 25.65 18.59 -36.24
C PRO A 12 25.20 20.07 -36.16
N GLY A 13 25.51 20.71 -35.03
CA GLY A 13 26.27 21.97 -35.06
C GLY A 13 25.55 23.32 -34.95
N PHE A 14 26.15 24.15 -34.08
CA PHE A 14 26.36 25.60 -34.19
C PHE A 14 25.42 26.59 -33.47
N LEU A 15 25.90 27.01 -32.29
CA LEU A 15 26.21 28.39 -31.87
C LEU A 15 25.16 29.50 -32.07
N GLY A 16 24.67 30.05 -30.94
CA GLY A 16 24.01 31.34 -30.87
C GLY A 16 23.90 31.85 -29.42
N LEU A 17 24.91 32.57 -28.95
CA LEU A 17 24.84 33.43 -27.75
C LEU A 17 24.22 34.76 -28.15
N VAL A 18 23.06 35.13 -27.59
CA VAL A 18 22.67 36.52 -27.36
C VAL A 18 21.87 36.57 -26.05
N GLY A 19 22.47 37.20 -25.04
CA GLY A 19 21.75 37.70 -23.87
C GLY A 19 21.26 39.13 -24.12
N CYS A 20 20.17 39.50 -23.46
CA CYS A 20 19.99 40.86 -22.95
C CYS A 20 18.89 40.84 -21.88
N GLY A 21 19.26 41.15 -20.65
CA GLY A 21 18.31 41.44 -19.58
C GLY A 21 17.85 42.90 -19.65
N SER A 22 16.58 43.14 -19.36
CA SER A 22 16.11 44.40 -18.78
C SER A 22 14.86 44.16 -17.93
N SER A 23 14.76 45.00 -16.91
CA SER A 23 14.00 44.84 -15.67
C SER A 23 12.51 45.20 -15.74
N ARG A 24 11.77 44.57 -14.81
CA ARG A 24 10.57 45.05 -14.06
C ARG A 24 9.22 45.16 -14.79
N LYS A 25 8.25 44.39 -14.27
CA LYS A 25 7.14 44.95 -13.47
C LYS A 25 6.41 43.86 -12.68
N ASP A 26 6.27 44.13 -11.38
CA ASP A 26 5.34 43.49 -10.44
C ASP A 26 3.91 43.49 -10.99
N SER A 27 3.21 42.37 -10.82
CA SER A 27 1.78 42.39 -10.51
C SER A 27 1.43 41.12 -9.75
N ALA A 28 1.20 41.34 -8.46
CA ALA A 28 0.60 40.44 -7.52
C ALA A 28 -0.63 39.72 -8.09
N GLN A 29 -0.63 38.40 -7.97
CA GLN A 29 -1.85 37.66 -7.73
C GLN A 29 -1.58 36.56 -6.72
N SER A 30 -2.42 36.56 -5.70
CA SER A 30 -2.30 35.89 -4.41
C SER A 30 -1.99 34.39 -4.51
N PRO A 31 -1.29 33.82 -3.50
CA PRO A 31 -1.29 32.39 -3.33
C PRO A 31 -2.72 31.98 -2.94
N LEU A 32 -3.39 31.26 -3.83
CA LEU A 32 -4.50 30.41 -3.41
C LEU A 32 -3.86 29.33 -2.55
N VAL A 33 -3.94 29.52 -1.23
CA VAL A 33 -3.73 28.45 -0.27
C VAL A 33 -4.94 27.54 -0.46
N GLU A 34 -4.83 26.61 -1.41
CA GLU A 34 -5.70 25.45 -1.47
C GLU A 34 -5.34 24.64 -0.23
N ASP A 35 -6.21 24.73 0.77
CA ASP A 35 -6.22 23.87 1.94
C ASP A 35 -6.52 22.45 1.44
N SER A 36 -5.51 21.83 0.85
CA SER A 36 -5.51 20.42 0.50
C SER A 36 -5.51 19.68 1.84
N VAL A 37 -6.70 19.36 2.32
CA VAL A 37 -6.88 18.37 3.37
C VAL A 37 -6.14 17.10 2.92
N GLU A 38 -4.96 16.88 3.47
CA GLU A 38 -4.22 15.64 3.23
C GLU A 38 -5.08 14.50 3.75
N GLU A 39 -5.63 13.72 2.81
CA GLU A 39 -6.37 12.52 3.15
C GLU A 39 -5.41 11.53 3.82
N VAL A 40 -5.68 11.21 5.08
CA VAL A 40 -4.86 10.29 5.86
C VAL A 40 -5.05 8.88 5.32
N LEU A 41 -4.11 8.42 4.48
CA LEU A 41 -4.15 7.11 3.84
C LEU A 41 -3.72 5.95 4.75
N THR A 42 -3.25 6.22 5.97
CA THR A 42 -2.65 5.21 6.84
C THR A 42 -3.41 5.04 8.15
N LEU A 43 -3.51 3.80 8.61
CA LEU A 43 -4.06 3.44 9.91
C LEU A 43 -3.06 3.76 11.01
N VAL A 44 -3.59 4.21 12.15
CA VAL A 44 -2.80 4.35 13.37
C VAL A 44 -2.43 2.96 13.88
N LEU A 45 -1.14 2.70 14.04
CA LEU A 45 -0.65 1.43 14.59
C LEU A 45 -1.08 1.24 16.04
N PRO A 46 -1.32 -0.01 16.48
CA PRO A 46 -1.74 -0.30 17.84
C PRO A 46 -0.64 0.08 18.85
N SER A 47 -1.04 0.59 20.01
CA SER A 47 -0.12 0.84 21.11
C SER A 47 0.29 -0.49 21.75
N ILE A 48 1.58 -0.81 21.69
CA ILE A 48 2.11 -2.08 22.22
C ILE A 48 2.15 -2.03 23.75
N PRO A 49 1.59 -3.01 24.47
CA PRO A 49 1.71 -3.10 25.91
C PRO A 49 3.18 -3.17 26.38
N SER A 50 3.51 -2.47 27.46
CA SER A 50 4.87 -2.45 28.02
C SER A 50 5.35 -3.82 28.54
N THR A 51 4.43 -4.78 28.69
CA THR A 51 4.74 -6.16 29.07
C THR A 51 5.35 -6.97 27.91
N ILE A 52 5.20 -6.52 26.65
CA ILE A 52 5.78 -7.17 25.48
C ILE A 52 7.15 -6.55 25.20
N SER A 53 8.21 -7.34 25.38
CA SER A 53 9.59 -6.83 25.33
C SER A 53 10.32 -7.28 24.06
N GLU A 54 10.15 -8.53 23.67
CA GLU A 54 10.88 -9.13 22.54
C GLU A 54 10.45 -8.52 21.19
N PRO A 55 11.40 -8.21 20.29
CA PRO A 55 11.10 -7.58 19.00
C PRO A 55 10.10 -8.37 18.13
N GLU A 56 10.24 -9.69 18.08
CA GLU A 56 9.37 -10.60 17.34
C GLU A 56 7.94 -10.59 17.90
N ASP A 57 7.78 -10.61 19.22
CA ASP A 57 6.46 -10.55 19.87
C ASP A 57 5.79 -9.20 19.61
N LYS A 58 6.57 -8.11 19.55
CA LYS A 58 6.06 -6.78 19.16
C LYS A 58 5.56 -6.77 17.72
N ALA A 59 6.31 -7.37 16.80
CA ALA A 59 5.90 -7.47 15.39
C ALA A 59 4.64 -8.32 15.24
N GLY A 60 4.57 -9.47 15.92
CA GLY A 60 3.39 -10.33 15.98
C GLY A 60 2.17 -9.58 16.53
N PHE A 61 2.33 -8.85 17.63
CA PHE A 61 1.28 -8.02 18.20
C PHE A 61 0.78 -6.96 17.22
N ILE A 62 1.69 -6.21 16.58
CA ILE A 62 1.30 -5.19 15.59
C ILE A 62 0.54 -5.85 14.43
N ALA A 63 1.00 -6.98 13.90
CA ALA A 63 0.33 -7.64 12.79
C ALA A 63 -1.10 -8.09 13.18
N ILE A 64 -1.26 -8.72 14.34
CA ILE A 64 -2.57 -9.19 14.82
C ILE A 64 -3.55 -8.02 15.03
N HIS A 65 -3.06 -6.89 15.51
CA HIS A 65 -3.87 -5.72 15.88
C HIS A 65 -3.86 -4.59 14.83
N PHE A 66 -3.24 -4.79 13.66
CA PHE A 66 -3.04 -3.75 12.65
C PHE A 66 -4.35 -3.09 12.22
N TRP A 67 -5.40 -3.90 12.06
CA TRP A 67 -6.69 -3.48 11.52
C TRP A 67 -7.72 -3.08 12.61
N ASP A 68 -7.31 -2.98 13.87
CA ASP A 68 -8.25 -2.72 14.97
C ASP A 68 -8.93 -1.36 14.88
N ASN A 69 -8.22 -0.37 14.35
CA ASN A 69 -8.71 1.00 14.15
C ASN A 69 -9.53 1.19 12.86
N LEU A 70 -9.76 0.11 12.08
CA LEU A 70 -10.67 0.14 10.94
C LEU A 70 -11.99 -0.55 11.31
N ASP A 71 -13.09 0.20 11.21
CA ASP A 71 -14.43 -0.36 11.21
C ASP A 71 -14.75 -0.88 9.80
N PHE A 72 -14.87 -2.19 9.65
CA PHE A 72 -15.19 -2.80 8.35
C PHE A 72 -16.66 -2.59 7.93
N SER A 73 -17.52 -2.04 8.79
CA SER A 73 -18.88 -1.65 8.45
C SER A 73 -18.99 -0.22 7.90
N ASP A 74 -17.92 0.57 7.98
CA ASP A 74 -17.82 1.90 7.35
C ASP A 74 -17.65 1.75 5.82
N GLU A 75 -18.78 1.75 5.11
CA GLU A 75 -18.80 1.54 3.66
C GLU A 75 -18.02 2.61 2.88
N GLU A 76 -18.01 3.86 3.35
CA GLU A 76 -17.26 4.93 2.71
C GLU A 76 -15.77 4.59 2.74
N LYS A 77 -15.26 4.28 3.93
CA LYS A 77 -13.84 4.03 4.13
C LYS A 77 -13.34 2.73 3.50
N VAL A 78 -14.10 1.63 3.63
CA VAL A 78 -13.67 0.34 3.06
C VAL A 78 -13.86 0.24 1.55
N SER A 79 -14.61 1.17 0.95
CA SER A 79 -14.75 1.28 -0.51
C SER A 79 -13.62 2.08 -1.17
N ASP A 80 -12.85 2.87 -0.39
CA ASP A 80 -11.67 3.54 -0.90
C ASP A 80 -10.53 2.53 -1.12
N VAL A 81 -10.35 2.18 -2.40
CA VAL A 81 -9.31 1.25 -2.86
C VAL A 81 -7.91 1.75 -2.50
N ARG A 82 -7.66 3.06 -2.58
CA ARG A 82 -6.32 3.62 -2.32
C ARG A 82 -5.97 3.49 -0.84
N PHE A 83 -6.89 3.86 0.04
CA PHE A 83 -6.75 3.68 1.48
C PHE A 83 -6.55 2.19 1.83
N MET A 84 -7.41 1.30 1.32
CA MET A 84 -7.35 -0.13 1.62
C MET A 84 -6.07 -0.78 1.10
N GLU A 85 -5.63 -0.43 -0.11
CA GLU A 85 -4.41 -0.97 -0.71
C GLU A 85 -3.15 -0.49 0.02
N GLN A 86 -3.06 0.80 0.34
CA GLN A 86 -1.91 1.34 1.08
C GLN A 86 -1.78 0.65 2.44
N ASN A 87 -2.88 0.54 3.19
CA ASN A 87 -2.86 -0.16 4.48
C ASN A 87 -2.57 -1.65 4.37
N PHE A 88 -2.96 -2.32 3.28
CA PHE A 88 -2.59 -3.71 3.05
C PHE A 88 -1.09 -3.87 2.76
N VAL A 89 -0.49 -2.96 2.00
CA VAL A 89 0.96 -2.93 1.76
C VAL A 89 1.72 -2.65 3.05
N ASP A 90 1.28 -1.67 3.83
CA ASP A 90 1.88 -1.33 5.12
C ASP A 90 1.77 -2.49 6.11
N TYR A 91 0.62 -3.17 6.14
CA TYR A 91 0.41 -4.38 6.92
C TYR A 91 1.43 -5.47 6.56
N LEU A 92 1.60 -5.77 5.27
CA LEU A 92 2.57 -6.76 4.81
C LEU A 92 4.02 -6.34 5.05
N SER A 93 4.34 -5.04 5.14
CA SER A 93 5.69 -4.56 5.40
C SER A 93 6.25 -4.97 6.76
N ILE A 94 5.38 -5.31 7.72
CA ILE A 94 5.75 -5.75 9.07
C ILE A 94 6.20 -7.22 9.07
N PHE A 95 5.75 -8.01 8.08
CA PHE A 95 5.85 -9.46 8.06
C PHE A 95 7.27 -10.04 8.07
N PRO A 96 8.32 -9.36 7.56
CA PRO A 96 9.69 -9.84 7.72
C PRO A 96 10.13 -10.06 9.18
N ALA A 97 9.50 -9.38 10.14
CA ALA A 97 9.76 -9.55 11.58
C ALA A 97 8.74 -10.45 12.29
N VAL A 98 7.70 -10.93 11.60
CA VAL A 98 6.59 -11.68 12.20
C VAL A 98 6.85 -13.19 12.14
N MET A 99 6.71 -13.86 13.28
CA MET A 99 6.82 -15.32 13.36
C MET A 99 5.67 -16.01 12.61
N ALA A 100 5.91 -17.23 12.12
CA ALA A 100 4.92 -17.95 11.30
C ALA A 100 3.57 -18.19 12.01
N ALA A 101 3.58 -18.45 13.33
CA ALA A 101 2.37 -18.63 14.11
C ALA A 101 1.53 -17.34 14.16
N ASP A 102 2.16 -16.21 14.46
CA ASP A 102 1.49 -14.90 14.53
C ASP A 102 1.05 -14.41 13.17
N ARG A 103 1.82 -14.69 12.12
CA ARG A 103 1.44 -14.39 10.74
C ARG A 103 0.13 -15.06 10.37
N GLN A 104 -0.02 -16.35 10.72
CA GLN A 104 -1.24 -17.09 10.44
C GLN A 104 -2.42 -16.52 11.22
N ALA A 105 -2.22 -16.17 12.50
CA ALA A 105 -3.23 -15.55 13.35
C ALA A 105 -3.66 -14.16 12.81
N ALA A 106 -2.71 -13.33 12.39
CA ALA A 106 -2.98 -12.01 11.85
C ALA A 106 -3.84 -12.07 10.58
N PHE A 107 -3.56 -13.01 9.67
CA PHE A 107 -4.44 -13.25 8.53
C PHE A 107 -5.82 -13.78 8.91
N ASP A 108 -5.94 -14.62 9.93
CA ASP A 108 -7.24 -15.08 10.42
C ASP A 108 -8.08 -13.94 10.99
N VAL A 109 -7.46 -13.03 11.73
CA VAL A 109 -8.10 -11.82 12.26
C VAL A 109 -8.56 -10.92 11.12
N LEU A 110 -7.70 -10.63 10.12
CA LEU A 110 -8.09 -9.81 8.97
C LEU A 110 -9.28 -10.43 8.20
N MET A 111 -9.26 -11.74 7.96
CA MET A 111 -10.36 -12.42 7.26
C MET A 111 -11.65 -12.47 8.10
N SER A 112 -11.54 -12.61 9.42
CA SER A 112 -12.69 -12.57 10.32
C SER A 112 -13.32 -11.18 10.36
N ARG A 113 -12.52 -10.12 10.56
CA ARG A 113 -12.99 -8.74 10.64
C ARG A 113 -13.62 -8.27 9.34
N SER A 114 -12.99 -8.55 8.20
CA SER A 114 -13.51 -8.16 6.88
C SER A 114 -14.77 -8.92 6.47
N ALA A 115 -15.14 -10.02 7.14
CA ALA A 115 -16.33 -10.81 6.78
C ALA A 115 -17.65 -10.03 6.91
N VAL A 116 -17.69 -8.94 7.69
CA VAL A 116 -18.88 -8.08 7.82
C VAL A 116 -19.19 -7.32 6.52
N ASN A 117 -18.20 -7.13 5.63
CA ASN A 117 -18.35 -6.44 4.36
C ASN A 117 -17.78 -7.30 3.21
N PRO A 118 -18.64 -7.99 2.43
CA PRO A 118 -18.21 -8.89 1.36
C PRO A 118 -17.35 -8.23 0.28
N SER A 119 -17.62 -6.97 -0.05
CA SER A 119 -16.87 -6.21 -1.06
C SER A 119 -15.45 -5.91 -0.58
N ALA A 120 -15.30 -5.42 0.66
CA ALA A 120 -14.00 -5.17 1.27
C ALA A 120 -13.19 -6.47 1.39
N ARG A 121 -13.82 -7.56 1.81
CA ARG A 121 -13.18 -8.88 1.87
C ARG A 121 -12.69 -9.35 0.51
N ALA A 122 -13.51 -9.21 -0.54
CA ALA A 122 -13.12 -9.57 -1.90
C ALA A 122 -11.92 -8.72 -2.39
N MET A 123 -11.92 -7.42 -2.07
CA MET A 123 -10.81 -6.52 -2.37
C MET A 123 -9.51 -6.97 -1.68
N ILE A 124 -9.55 -7.29 -0.38
CA ILE A 124 -8.39 -7.81 0.36
C ILE A 124 -7.88 -9.13 -0.25
N VAL A 125 -8.78 -10.03 -0.64
CA VAL A 125 -8.38 -11.28 -1.33
C VAL A 125 -7.66 -10.97 -2.64
N SER A 126 -8.13 -9.99 -3.40
CA SER A 126 -7.46 -9.55 -4.63
C SER A 126 -6.07 -8.95 -4.37
N PHE A 127 -5.88 -8.23 -3.26
CA PHE A 127 -4.57 -7.74 -2.85
C PHE A 127 -3.64 -8.87 -2.44
N GLY A 128 -4.14 -9.89 -1.75
CA GLY A 128 -3.36 -11.09 -1.45
C GLY A 128 -2.83 -11.78 -2.71
N GLU A 129 -3.64 -11.89 -3.76
CA GLU A 129 -3.18 -12.38 -5.08
C GLU A 129 -2.14 -11.44 -5.72
N LYS A 130 -2.44 -10.13 -5.75
CA LYS A 130 -1.58 -9.11 -6.35
C LYS A 130 -0.20 -9.05 -5.71
N TYR A 131 -0.13 -8.98 -4.38
CA TYR A 131 1.11 -8.70 -3.67
C TYR A 131 1.87 -9.97 -3.27
N LEU A 132 1.19 -11.04 -2.88
CA LEU A 132 1.88 -12.24 -2.35
C LEU A 132 2.14 -13.31 -3.41
N ASN A 133 1.39 -13.33 -4.51
CA ASN A 133 1.44 -14.41 -5.50
C ASN A 133 1.93 -13.96 -6.90
N HIS A 134 1.55 -12.76 -7.35
CA HIS A 134 1.88 -12.27 -8.69
C HIS A 134 3.39 -12.25 -8.96
N GLN A 135 3.82 -12.66 -10.15
CA GLN A 135 5.24 -12.82 -10.49
C GLN A 135 6.04 -11.52 -10.38
N ASP A 136 5.44 -10.40 -10.80
CA ASP A 136 6.11 -9.10 -10.82
C ASP A 136 6.01 -8.35 -9.48
N SER A 137 5.40 -8.96 -8.46
CA SER A 137 5.30 -8.30 -7.15
C SER A 137 6.64 -8.37 -6.41
N PRO A 138 7.18 -7.23 -5.93
CA PRO A 138 8.35 -7.22 -5.07
C PRO A 138 8.06 -7.83 -3.68
N MET A 139 6.78 -7.93 -3.29
CA MET A 139 6.34 -8.52 -2.02
C MET A 139 5.96 -10.00 -2.16
N LYS A 140 6.19 -10.60 -3.34
CA LYS A 140 5.83 -11.99 -3.63
C LYS A 140 6.49 -12.92 -2.60
N ASN A 141 5.68 -13.72 -1.92
CA ASN A 141 6.14 -14.70 -0.96
C ASN A 141 5.13 -15.87 -0.89
N SER A 142 5.57 -17.05 -1.35
CA SER A 142 4.69 -18.23 -1.46
C SER A 142 4.25 -18.77 -0.10
N GLU A 143 5.06 -18.63 0.94
CA GLU A 143 4.71 -19.04 2.30
C GLU A 143 3.60 -18.13 2.85
N TYR A 144 3.78 -16.81 2.74
CA TYR A 144 2.79 -15.84 3.19
C TYR A 144 1.48 -15.99 2.42
N TYR A 145 1.56 -16.22 1.11
CA TYR A 145 0.39 -16.47 0.29
C TYR A 145 -0.33 -17.77 0.69
N THR A 146 0.40 -18.82 1.05
CA THR A 146 -0.19 -20.08 1.53
C THR A 146 -0.98 -19.86 2.82
N ASP A 147 -0.38 -19.17 3.79
CA ASP A 147 -1.04 -18.86 5.07
C ASP A 147 -2.27 -17.96 4.88
N PHE A 148 -2.15 -16.94 4.02
CA PHE A 148 -3.26 -16.07 3.65
C PHE A 148 -4.42 -16.86 3.04
N ARG A 149 -4.13 -17.73 2.06
CA ARG A 149 -5.13 -18.59 1.41
C ARG A 149 -5.76 -19.58 2.39
N ASN A 150 -5.02 -20.06 3.38
CA ASN A 150 -5.56 -20.91 4.44
C ASN A 150 -6.59 -20.15 5.29
N SER A 151 -6.30 -18.91 5.69
CA SER A 151 -7.24 -18.03 6.39
C SER A 151 -8.50 -17.76 5.58
N VAL A 152 -8.36 -17.44 4.29
CA VAL A 152 -9.52 -17.22 3.38
C VAL A 152 -10.44 -18.44 3.36
N ARG A 153 -9.89 -19.66 3.31
CA ARG A 153 -10.67 -20.91 3.30
C ARG A 153 -11.31 -21.22 4.65
N ARG A 154 -10.63 -20.97 5.77
CA ARG A 154 -11.17 -21.21 7.12
C ARG A 154 -12.42 -20.36 7.37
N GLN A 155 -12.39 -19.09 6.96
CA GLN A 155 -13.48 -18.13 7.18
C GLN A 155 -14.55 -18.12 6.08
N ALA A 156 -14.51 -19.07 5.14
CA ALA A 156 -15.55 -19.25 4.12
C ALA A 156 -16.55 -20.36 4.47
N ARG A 157 -16.38 -20.99 5.64
CA ARG A 157 -17.24 -22.01 6.22
C ARG A 157 -18.14 -21.40 7.27
#